data_AF-A0A4Q3L2B5-F1
#
_entry.id   AF-A0A4Q3L2B5-F1
#
_cell.length_a   1.000
_cell.length_b   1.000
_cell.length_c   1.000
_cell.angle_alpha   90.00
_cell.angle_beta   90.00
_cell.angle_gamma   90.00
#
_symmetry.space_group_name_H-M   'P 1'
#
loop_
_entity.id
_entity.type
_entity.pdbx_description
1 polymer ?
#
loop_
_entity_poly.entity_id
_entity_poly.type
_entity_poly.pdbx_seq_one_letter_code
_entity_poly.pdbx_strand_id
1 'polypeptide(L)'
;DIHGSASSTASGPSATLLSKLQSTATAVWLDSVESLSGGTVNQGRMGLADHLRGAVAQAAQAKLPGVALFVVYNLPNRDCGAGASAGKLLGSAGLDTYKHQYIDIIAQTVSSAAYKDLRVVFIVEPDSLPNMVTNAAVPACATVKSQGLYVDGVTYAVSTLGALPNVTLYLDIAQSAWLGWPSNMMEAVPLYLQVLKGAAAGAAAVRGFVTNVSNYIPLQEPYLSAADTTTLGDTFYSSNPCFDELSYVKALSAQFSAAGLPNMHFLTDTSRNGWAPIHDGKPIDRRPLRSDWCNVKDAGLGERPQASPALWSGYDAFVWVKPPGESDGPSLAGSSCDPANAQLDTMAEAPAAGAWFTAGLSSMAQNATPAL
;
A
#
# COMPACT_ATOMS: atom_id res chain seq x y z
N ASP A 1 -5.24 -9.65 -17.26
CA ASP A 1 -5.97 -9.40 -18.52
C ASP A 1 -6.39 -7.95 -18.65
N ILE A 2 -6.00 -7.30 -19.75
CA ILE A 2 -6.30 -5.88 -20.03
C ILE A 2 -7.16 -5.85 -21.31
N HIS A 3 -8.48 -5.75 -21.17
CA HIS A 3 -9.38 -5.46 -22.29
C HIS A 3 -10.48 -4.49 -21.84
N GLY A 4 -10.34 -3.22 -22.22
CA GLY A 4 -11.34 -2.17 -22.05
C GLY A 4 -11.20 -1.12 -23.15
N SER A 5 -12.31 -0.80 -23.80
CA SER A 5 -12.44 -0.02 -25.03
C SER A 5 -11.89 1.41 -24.94
N ALA A 6 -11.03 1.77 -25.89
CA ALA A 6 -10.48 3.11 -26.06
C ALA A 6 -11.46 4.04 -26.81
N SER A 7 -11.67 5.24 -26.26
CA SER A 7 -12.26 6.39 -26.92
C SER A 7 -11.27 7.57 -26.79
N SER A 8 -10.98 8.21 -27.93
CA SER A 8 -9.93 9.20 -28.20
C SER A 8 -10.08 10.51 -27.40
N THR A 9 -9.05 11.03 -26.72
CA THR A 9 -8.06 11.94 -27.31
C THR A 9 -6.86 12.15 -26.36
N ALA A 10 -5.80 11.36 -26.57
CA ALA A 10 -4.38 11.53 -26.24
C ALA A 10 -3.79 10.17 -26.60
N SER A 11 -2.66 10.10 -27.31
CA SER A 11 -2.06 8.82 -27.71
C SER A 11 -1.98 7.91 -26.48
N GLY A 12 -2.71 6.78 -26.51
CA GLY A 12 -2.71 5.81 -25.42
C GLY A 12 -1.28 5.33 -25.11
N PRO A 13 -1.08 4.66 -23.96
CA PRO A 13 0.22 4.13 -23.58
C PRO A 13 0.82 3.32 -24.73
N SER A 14 2.09 3.58 -25.04
CA SER A 14 2.75 2.91 -26.16
C SER A 14 2.75 1.39 -25.96
N ALA A 15 2.76 0.62 -27.04
CA ALA A 15 2.85 -0.84 -26.95
C ALA A 15 4.09 -1.29 -26.13
N THR A 16 5.19 -0.53 -26.24
CA THR A 16 6.40 -0.74 -25.44
C THR A 16 6.15 -0.53 -23.94
N LEU A 17 5.46 0.54 -23.55
CA LEU A 17 5.09 0.80 -22.16
C LEU A 17 4.22 -0.34 -21.61
N LEU A 18 3.17 -0.73 -22.34
CA LEU A 18 2.29 -1.81 -21.94
C LEU A 18 3.05 -3.14 -21.77
N SER A 19 3.97 -3.45 -22.69
CA SER A 19 4.80 -4.66 -22.59
C SER A 19 5.71 -4.66 -21.36
N LYS A 20 6.35 -3.52 -21.03
CA LYS A 20 7.16 -3.39 -19.81
C LYS A 20 6.32 -3.59 -18.54
N LEU A 21 5.14 -2.97 -18.48
CA LEU A 21 4.23 -3.12 -17.35
C LEU A 21 3.72 -4.55 -17.21
N GLN A 22 3.37 -5.22 -18.31
CA GLN A 22 2.96 -6.62 -18.32
C GLN A 22 4.04 -7.57 -17.77
N SER A 23 5.31 -7.21 -17.91
CA SER A 23 6.44 -7.97 -17.37
C SER A 23 6.81 -7.59 -15.93
N THR A 24 6.16 -6.58 -15.35
CA THR A 24 6.46 -6.09 -14.00
C THR A 24 5.46 -6.63 -13.00
N ALA A 25 5.94 -7.23 -11.91
CA ALA A 25 5.07 -7.80 -10.89
C ALA A 25 4.32 -6.70 -10.11
N THR A 26 3.02 -6.88 -9.92
CA THR A 26 2.18 -6.03 -9.05
C THR A 26 1.42 -6.89 -8.04
N ALA A 27 1.04 -6.31 -6.91
CA ALA A 27 0.18 -6.98 -5.95
C ALA A 27 -1.24 -7.19 -6.50
N VAL A 28 -1.92 -8.22 -6.01
CA VAL A 28 -3.35 -8.47 -6.23
C VAL A 28 -4.14 -8.00 -5.01
N TRP A 29 -5.06 -7.07 -5.21
CA TRP A 29 -5.89 -6.52 -4.13
C TRP A 29 -7.09 -7.41 -3.87
N LEU A 30 -7.20 -7.94 -2.66
CA LEU A 30 -8.37 -8.66 -2.18
C LEU A 30 -9.25 -7.66 -1.41
N ASP A 31 -9.86 -6.72 -2.09
CA ASP A 31 -10.51 -5.55 -1.46
C ASP A 31 -11.94 -5.80 -0.93
N SER A 32 -12.40 -7.05 -1.00
CA SER A 32 -13.78 -7.45 -0.71
C SER A 32 -13.93 -8.96 -0.60
N VAL A 33 -15.06 -9.47 -0.09
CA VAL A 33 -15.36 -10.91 -0.15
C VAL A 33 -15.48 -11.39 -1.60
N GLU A 34 -16.06 -10.56 -2.47
CA GLU A 34 -16.24 -10.88 -3.88
C GLU A 34 -14.91 -10.97 -4.64
N SER A 35 -13.87 -10.26 -4.19
CA SER A 35 -12.52 -10.37 -4.76
C SER A 35 -11.92 -11.78 -4.62
N LEU A 36 -12.34 -12.55 -3.62
CA LEU A 36 -11.84 -13.90 -3.40
C LEU A 36 -12.30 -14.87 -4.49
N SER A 37 -13.55 -14.73 -4.94
CA SER A 37 -14.15 -15.58 -5.97
C SER A 37 -13.91 -15.07 -7.40
N GLY A 38 -13.74 -13.76 -7.59
CA GLY A 38 -13.48 -13.18 -8.90
C GLY A 38 -14.70 -13.25 -9.85
N GLY A 39 -14.44 -13.26 -11.15
CA GLY A 39 -15.47 -13.34 -12.19
C GLY A 39 -16.40 -12.14 -12.19
N THR A 40 -17.66 -12.33 -12.58
CA THR A 40 -18.63 -11.24 -12.76
C THR A 40 -18.85 -10.41 -11.48
N VAL A 41 -18.78 -11.04 -10.30
CA VAL A 41 -18.95 -10.33 -9.02
C VAL A 41 -17.75 -9.43 -8.67
N ASN A 42 -16.61 -9.63 -9.34
CA ASN A 42 -15.43 -8.79 -9.24
C ASN A 42 -15.04 -8.19 -10.62
N GLN A 43 -16.02 -7.71 -11.38
CA GLN A 43 -15.79 -6.99 -12.64
C GLN A 43 -14.97 -7.78 -13.68
N GLY A 44 -15.08 -9.10 -13.67
CA GLY A 44 -14.34 -10.00 -14.57
C GLY A 44 -12.90 -10.28 -14.15
N ARG A 45 -12.42 -9.75 -13.02
CA ARG A 45 -11.08 -10.04 -12.49
C ARG A 45 -11.00 -11.46 -11.95
N MET A 46 -9.80 -12.04 -11.97
CA MET A 46 -9.52 -13.36 -11.42
C MET A 46 -9.74 -13.38 -9.89
N GLY A 47 -10.16 -14.53 -9.36
CA GLY A 47 -10.25 -14.75 -7.90
C GLY A 47 -8.90 -15.16 -7.30
N LEU A 48 -8.84 -15.27 -5.97
CA LEU A 48 -7.63 -15.67 -5.23
C LEU A 48 -7.04 -17.00 -5.74
N ALA A 49 -7.88 -18.03 -5.85
CA ALA A 49 -7.42 -19.34 -6.31
C ALA A 49 -6.88 -19.30 -7.74
N ASP A 50 -7.44 -18.45 -8.61
CA ASP A 50 -7.01 -18.33 -10.00
C ASP A 50 -5.63 -17.66 -10.09
N HIS A 51 -5.42 -16.61 -9.30
CA HIS A 51 -4.12 -15.95 -9.19
C HIS A 51 -3.05 -16.88 -8.62
N LEU A 52 -3.36 -17.68 -7.59
CA LEU A 52 -2.44 -18.66 -7.04
C LEU A 52 -2.04 -19.74 -8.07
N ARG A 53 -3.02 -20.27 -8.83
CA ARG A 53 -2.71 -21.20 -9.93
C ARG A 53 -1.85 -20.57 -11.01
N GLY A 54 -2.14 -19.31 -11.36
CA GLY A 54 -1.32 -18.52 -12.29
C GLY A 54 0.13 -18.37 -11.79
N ALA A 55 0.32 -18.02 -10.52
CA ALA A 55 1.64 -17.87 -9.92
C ALA A 55 2.44 -19.19 -9.90
N VAL A 56 1.80 -20.32 -9.59
CA VAL A 56 2.43 -21.64 -9.68
C VAL A 56 2.87 -21.95 -11.13
N ALA A 57 2.02 -21.67 -12.12
CA ALA A 57 2.36 -21.90 -13.52
C ALA A 57 3.52 -21.01 -13.99
N GLN A 58 3.53 -19.73 -13.59
CA GLN A 58 4.61 -18.80 -13.90
C GLN A 58 5.93 -19.22 -13.26
N ALA A 59 5.91 -19.65 -12.00
CA ALA A 59 7.09 -20.15 -11.29
C ALA A 59 7.67 -21.41 -11.97
N ALA A 60 6.80 -22.35 -12.35
CA ALA A 60 7.20 -23.54 -13.08
C ALA A 60 7.80 -23.22 -14.45
N GLN A 61 7.20 -22.27 -15.18
CA GLN A 61 7.70 -21.81 -16.49
C GLN A 61 9.07 -21.13 -16.36
N ALA A 62 9.24 -20.28 -15.33
CA ALA A 62 10.48 -19.56 -15.05
C ALA A 62 11.58 -20.45 -14.44
N LYS A 63 11.21 -21.63 -13.90
CA LYS A 63 12.10 -22.52 -13.12
C LYS A 63 12.73 -21.80 -11.92
N LEU A 64 11.94 -20.94 -11.26
CA LEU A 64 12.33 -20.17 -10.09
C LEU A 64 11.31 -20.37 -8.97
N PRO A 65 11.68 -20.17 -7.69
CA PRO A 65 10.71 -20.10 -6.61
C PRO A 65 9.66 -19.02 -6.89
N GLY A 66 8.39 -19.37 -6.79
CA GLY A 66 7.29 -18.43 -7.03
C GLY A 66 7.01 -17.57 -5.80
N VAL A 67 6.75 -16.28 -6.03
CA VAL A 67 6.23 -15.35 -5.02
C VAL A 67 4.92 -14.78 -5.55
N ALA A 68 3.85 -14.86 -4.76
CA ALA A 68 2.59 -14.20 -5.05
C ALA A 68 2.31 -13.15 -3.98
N LEU A 69 2.13 -11.90 -4.39
CA LEU A 69 1.91 -10.76 -3.51
C LEU A 69 0.44 -10.36 -3.54
N PHE A 70 -0.20 -10.34 -2.38
CA PHE A 70 -1.60 -9.99 -2.21
C PHE A 70 -1.75 -8.87 -1.17
N VAL A 71 -2.85 -8.13 -1.27
CA VAL A 71 -3.26 -7.14 -0.27
C VAL A 71 -4.55 -7.61 0.38
N VAL A 72 -4.50 -7.84 1.70
CA VAL A 72 -5.68 -8.06 2.55
C VAL A 72 -6.23 -6.67 2.90
N TYR A 73 -7.44 -6.34 2.46
CA TYR A 73 -7.94 -4.96 2.56
C TYR A 73 -9.47 -4.91 2.63
N ASN A 74 -10.04 -5.41 3.73
CA ASN A 74 -11.49 -5.49 3.88
C ASN A 74 -11.95 -5.34 5.34
N LEU A 75 -11.17 -4.67 6.20
CA LEU A 75 -11.60 -4.39 7.58
C LEU A 75 -12.99 -3.72 7.65
N PRO A 76 -13.77 -3.97 8.70
CA PRO A 76 -14.98 -3.21 8.96
C PRO A 76 -14.66 -1.74 9.23
N ASN A 77 -15.49 -0.84 8.72
CA ASN A 77 -15.25 0.61 8.74
C ASN A 77 -13.90 0.97 8.08
N ARG A 78 -13.51 0.27 7.01
CA ARG A 78 -12.29 0.53 6.24
C ARG A 78 -12.13 2.01 5.90
N ASP A 79 -10.91 2.52 5.91
CA ASP A 79 -10.57 3.89 5.53
C ASP A 79 -11.30 4.92 6.42
N CYS A 80 -11.33 4.68 7.74
CA CYS A 80 -12.17 5.47 8.66
C CYS A 80 -11.82 6.97 8.69
N GLY A 81 -10.61 7.33 8.25
CA GLY A 81 -10.14 8.70 8.17
C GLY A 81 -10.56 9.42 6.88
N ALA A 82 -11.01 8.67 5.88
CA ALA A 82 -11.53 9.22 4.64
C ALA A 82 -12.97 9.72 4.83
N GLY A 83 -13.35 10.77 4.10
CA GLY A 83 -14.72 11.27 4.02
C GLY A 83 -15.64 10.36 3.21
N ALA A 84 -15.09 9.45 2.41
CA ALA A 84 -15.81 8.37 1.75
C ALA A 84 -14.93 7.11 1.63
N SER A 85 -15.52 5.94 1.90
CA SER A 85 -14.86 4.63 1.82
C SER A 85 -15.68 3.68 0.93
N ALA A 86 -14.98 2.83 0.17
CA ALA A 86 -15.59 1.73 -0.57
C ALA A 86 -15.76 0.45 0.27
N GLY A 87 -15.30 0.46 1.53
CA GLY A 87 -15.45 -0.66 2.47
C GLY A 87 -16.92 -0.94 2.79
N LYS A 88 -17.34 -2.21 2.64
CA LYS A 88 -18.73 -2.62 2.83
C LYS A 88 -19.05 -3.10 4.25
N LEU A 89 -18.03 -3.55 4.99
CA LEU A 89 -18.20 -4.14 6.31
C LEU A 89 -18.29 -3.04 7.38
N LEU A 90 -19.17 -3.20 8.37
CA LEU A 90 -19.37 -2.20 9.43
C LEU A 90 -19.56 -2.85 10.81
N GLY A 91 -18.94 -2.28 11.83
CA GLY A 91 -19.10 -2.68 13.22
C GLY A 91 -18.71 -4.14 13.52
N SER A 92 -19.23 -4.66 14.63
CA SER A 92 -18.94 -6.03 15.09
C SER A 92 -19.47 -7.12 14.15
N ALA A 93 -20.61 -6.91 13.50
CA ALA A 93 -21.12 -7.84 12.49
C ALA A 93 -20.19 -7.88 11.26
N GLY A 94 -19.70 -6.72 10.81
CA GLY A 94 -18.68 -6.66 9.77
C GLY A 94 -17.37 -7.33 10.19
N LEU A 95 -16.97 -7.23 11.45
CA LEU A 95 -15.81 -7.93 11.98
C LEU A 95 -15.98 -9.46 11.92
N ASP A 96 -17.18 -9.98 12.23
CA ASP A 96 -17.48 -11.42 12.12
C ASP A 96 -17.37 -11.90 10.65
N THR A 97 -17.96 -11.15 9.71
CA THR A 97 -17.80 -11.42 8.27
C THR A 97 -16.34 -11.37 7.84
N TYR A 98 -15.58 -10.36 8.30
CA TYR A 98 -14.16 -10.23 7.99
C TYR A 98 -13.36 -11.45 8.47
N LYS A 99 -13.62 -11.94 9.67
CA LYS A 99 -12.93 -13.12 10.22
C LYS A 99 -13.29 -14.39 9.42
N HIS A 100 -14.58 -14.69 9.31
CA HIS A 100 -15.03 -16.02 8.93
C HIS A 100 -15.41 -16.20 7.47
N GLN A 101 -15.71 -15.11 6.76
CA GLN A 101 -16.08 -15.16 5.33
C GLN A 101 -15.00 -14.56 4.43
N TYR A 102 -13.94 -13.99 5.02
CA TYR A 102 -12.85 -13.37 4.29
C TYR A 102 -11.48 -13.96 4.72
N ILE A 103 -11.01 -13.72 5.95
CA ILE A 103 -9.69 -14.24 6.40
C ILE A 103 -9.64 -15.77 6.41
N ASP A 104 -10.65 -16.44 6.97
CA ASP A 104 -10.68 -17.91 7.00
C ASP A 104 -10.70 -18.53 5.60
N ILE A 105 -11.39 -17.89 4.65
CA ILE A 105 -11.45 -18.34 3.26
C ILE A 105 -10.11 -18.15 2.55
N ILE A 106 -9.42 -17.03 2.79
CA ILE A 106 -8.05 -16.82 2.31
C ILE A 106 -7.13 -17.91 2.86
N ALA A 107 -7.16 -18.14 4.17
CA ALA A 107 -6.33 -19.13 4.84
C ALA A 107 -6.58 -20.54 4.32
N GLN A 108 -7.84 -20.94 4.22
CA GLN A 108 -8.24 -22.23 3.65
C GLN A 108 -7.74 -22.39 2.23
N THR A 109 -7.89 -21.37 1.38
CA THR A 109 -7.45 -21.42 -0.02
C THR A 109 -5.94 -21.57 -0.14
N VAL A 110 -5.18 -20.76 0.60
CA VAL A 110 -3.71 -20.75 0.56
C VAL A 110 -3.11 -22.03 1.17
N SER A 111 -3.78 -22.64 2.14
CA SER A 111 -3.34 -23.88 2.78
C SER A 111 -3.38 -25.12 1.87
N SER A 112 -3.98 -25.01 0.69
CA SER A 112 -4.03 -26.10 -0.29
C SER A 112 -2.62 -26.60 -0.64
N ALA A 113 -2.45 -27.93 -0.66
CA ALA A 113 -1.19 -28.57 -1.03
C ALA A 113 -0.70 -28.18 -2.43
N ALA A 114 -1.60 -27.70 -3.30
CA ALA A 114 -1.26 -27.18 -4.63
C ALA A 114 -0.36 -25.93 -4.59
N TYR A 115 -0.35 -25.20 -3.47
CA TYR A 115 0.37 -23.94 -3.31
C TYR A 115 1.50 -24.02 -2.29
N LYS A 116 1.81 -25.22 -1.76
CA LYS A 116 2.78 -25.42 -0.67
C LYS A 116 4.20 -24.91 -1.00
N ASP A 117 4.56 -24.92 -2.29
CA ASP A 117 5.90 -24.52 -2.77
C ASP A 117 5.93 -23.03 -3.20
N LEU A 118 4.78 -22.35 -3.18
CA LEU A 118 4.66 -20.91 -3.47
C LEU A 118 4.86 -20.11 -2.19
N ARG A 119 5.67 -19.04 -2.24
CA ARG A 119 5.71 -18.05 -1.16
C ARG A 119 4.55 -17.07 -1.35
N VAL A 120 3.60 -17.06 -0.42
CA VAL A 120 2.45 -16.16 -0.47
C VAL A 120 2.69 -15.01 0.49
N VAL A 121 2.83 -13.80 -0.04
CA VAL A 121 3.07 -12.59 0.75
C VAL A 121 1.77 -11.82 0.86
N PHE A 122 1.36 -11.50 2.09
CA PHE A 122 0.23 -10.59 2.33
C PHE A 122 0.72 -9.28 2.93
N ILE A 123 0.31 -8.19 2.28
CA ILE A 123 0.26 -6.87 2.88
C ILE A 123 -1.07 -6.77 3.60
N VAL A 124 -1.02 -6.44 4.90
CA VAL A 124 -2.19 -6.50 5.77
C VAL A 124 -2.70 -5.09 6.03
N GLU A 125 -3.91 -4.85 5.52
CA GLU A 125 -4.81 -3.74 5.83
C GLU A 125 -4.16 -2.35 5.76
N PRO A 126 -3.81 -1.88 4.55
CA PRO A 126 -3.48 -0.48 4.34
C PRO A 126 -4.57 0.47 4.86
N ASP A 127 -4.16 1.69 5.23
CA ASP A 127 -5.07 2.75 5.70
C ASP A 127 -5.94 2.34 6.90
N SER A 128 -5.38 1.52 7.80
CA SER A 128 -6.08 1.02 8.99
C SER A 128 -5.52 1.58 10.31
N LEU A 129 -4.64 0.86 10.99
CA LEU A 129 -4.06 1.20 12.30
C LEU A 129 -3.50 2.63 12.41
N PRO A 130 -2.85 3.22 11.38
CA PRO A 130 -2.38 4.61 11.42
C PRO A 130 -3.50 5.62 11.73
N ASN A 131 -4.73 5.37 11.29
CA ASN A 131 -5.88 6.23 11.61
C ASN A 131 -6.22 6.24 13.11
N MET A 132 -5.95 5.16 13.84
CA MET A 132 -6.20 5.12 15.30
C MET A 132 -5.23 6.00 16.10
N VAL A 133 -4.11 6.38 15.48
CA VAL A 133 -3.11 7.29 16.03
C VAL A 133 -3.51 8.73 15.73
N THR A 134 -3.67 9.11 14.47
CA THR A 134 -3.79 10.53 14.10
C THR A 134 -5.23 10.99 13.88
N ASN A 135 -6.15 10.09 13.56
CA ASN A 135 -7.50 10.42 13.10
C ASN A 135 -8.58 9.97 14.09
N ALA A 136 -8.23 9.69 15.35
CA ALA A 136 -9.16 9.21 16.38
C ALA A 136 -10.31 10.18 16.70
N ALA A 137 -10.18 11.46 16.31
CA ALA A 137 -11.25 12.45 16.44
C ALA A 137 -12.30 12.37 15.31
N VAL A 138 -12.01 11.72 14.19
CA VAL A 138 -12.97 11.46 13.11
C VAL A 138 -14.01 10.46 13.63
N PRO A 139 -15.34 10.72 13.54
CA PRO A 139 -16.35 9.87 14.16
C PRO A 139 -16.28 8.39 13.78
N ALA A 140 -15.97 8.09 12.51
CA ALA A 140 -15.78 6.71 12.05
C ALA A 140 -14.56 6.06 12.74
N CYS A 141 -13.42 6.75 12.83
CA CYS A 141 -12.24 6.24 13.54
C CYS A 141 -12.43 6.17 15.06
N ALA A 142 -13.19 7.08 15.66
CA ALA A 142 -13.57 7.00 17.07
C ALA A 142 -14.40 5.73 17.34
N THR A 143 -15.30 5.37 16.42
CA THR A 143 -16.07 4.13 16.47
C THR A 143 -15.15 2.91 16.36
N VAL A 144 -14.25 2.90 15.38
CA VAL A 144 -13.24 1.84 15.23
C VAL A 144 -12.42 1.66 16.50
N LYS A 145 -11.91 2.76 17.08
CA LYS A 145 -11.06 2.73 18.27
C LYS A 145 -11.82 2.27 19.51
N SER A 146 -13.04 2.78 19.72
CA SER A 146 -13.87 2.40 20.88
C SER A 146 -14.33 0.94 20.85
N GLN A 147 -14.57 0.39 19.66
CA GLN A 147 -15.01 -0.99 19.47
C GLN A 147 -13.84 -1.98 19.24
N GLY A 148 -12.60 -1.49 19.16
CA GLY A 148 -11.42 -2.33 18.92
C GLY A 148 -11.35 -2.97 17.53
N LEU A 149 -12.12 -2.48 16.55
CA LEU A 149 -12.38 -3.21 15.29
C LEU A 149 -11.10 -3.50 14.48
N TYR A 150 -10.23 -2.50 14.32
CA TYR A 150 -8.99 -2.68 13.57
C TYR A 150 -7.98 -3.55 14.32
N VAL A 151 -7.79 -3.32 15.63
CA VAL A 151 -6.87 -4.16 16.43
C VAL A 151 -7.33 -5.61 16.40
N ASP A 152 -8.62 -5.89 16.62
CA ASP A 152 -9.15 -7.25 16.63
C ASP A 152 -9.10 -7.91 15.25
N GLY A 153 -9.42 -7.16 14.19
CA GLY A 153 -9.38 -7.66 12.81
C GLY A 153 -7.96 -7.95 12.36
N VAL A 154 -7.02 -7.02 12.52
CA VAL A 154 -5.63 -7.22 12.13
C VAL A 154 -4.99 -8.33 12.98
N THR A 155 -5.25 -8.39 14.29
CA THR A 155 -4.75 -9.47 15.16
C THR A 155 -5.24 -10.84 14.69
N TYR A 156 -6.50 -10.94 14.26
CA TYR A 156 -7.05 -12.17 13.71
C TYR A 156 -6.38 -12.56 12.38
N ALA A 157 -6.26 -11.62 11.44
CA ALA A 157 -5.57 -11.85 10.17
C ALA A 157 -4.13 -12.31 10.37
N VAL A 158 -3.39 -11.67 11.28
CA VAL A 158 -2.02 -12.04 11.64
C VAL A 158 -1.95 -13.43 12.24
N SER A 159 -2.84 -13.75 13.18
CA SER A 159 -2.87 -15.07 13.84
C SER A 159 -3.19 -16.19 12.86
N THR A 160 -4.19 -16.00 12.01
CA THR A 160 -4.68 -17.02 11.10
C THR A 160 -3.74 -17.22 9.91
N LEU A 161 -3.34 -16.14 9.23
CA LEU A 161 -2.49 -16.23 8.04
C LEU A 161 -1.03 -16.49 8.41
N GLY A 162 -0.53 -15.92 9.51
CA GLY A 162 0.85 -16.11 9.97
C GLY A 162 1.13 -17.52 10.51
N ALA A 163 0.09 -18.32 10.76
CA ALA A 163 0.22 -19.74 11.11
C ALA A 163 0.50 -20.64 9.90
N LEU A 164 0.34 -20.13 8.66
CA LEU A 164 0.55 -20.91 7.45
C LEU A 164 2.04 -20.93 7.07
N PRO A 165 2.63 -22.10 6.79
CA PRO A 165 4.09 -22.25 6.67
C PRO A 165 4.68 -21.61 5.41
N ASN A 166 3.87 -21.37 4.39
CA ASN A 166 4.26 -20.75 3.13
C ASN A 166 3.83 -19.28 3.02
N VAL A 167 3.30 -18.70 4.11
CA VAL A 167 2.84 -17.30 4.16
C VAL A 167 3.87 -16.41 4.83
N THR A 168 4.01 -15.20 4.31
CA THR A 168 4.81 -14.12 4.93
C THR A 168 3.96 -12.86 5.02
N LEU A 169 3.89 -12.26 6.20
CA LEU A 169 3.06 -11.08 6.45
C LEU A 169 3.92 -9.82 6.61
N TYR A 170 3.45 -8.73 6.01
CA TYR A 170 3.89 -7.37 6.27
C TYR A 170 2.69 -6.51 6.65
N LEU A 171 2.73 -5.87 7.81
CA LEU A 171 1.68 -4.95 8.22
C LEU A 171 1.90 -3.60 7.57
N ASP A 172 0.87 -3.01 6.98
CA ASP A 172 0.96 -1.62 6.52
C ASP A 172 1.24 -0.69 7.71
N ILE A 173 2.15 0.26 7.51
CA ILE A 173 2.49 1.29 8.48
C ILE A 173 2.53 2.68 7.83
N ALA A 174 1.56 2.95 6.95
CA ALA A 174 1.41 4.20 6.23
C ALA A 174 2.70 4.65 5.52
N GLN A 175 3.07 5.92 5.67
CA GLN A 175 4.14 6.58 4.96
C GLN A 175 4.73 7.73 5.81
N SER A 176 5.90 8.24 5.42
CA SER A 176 6.68 9.18 6.20
C SER A 176 5.94 10.49 6.56
N ALA A 177 5.19 11.08 5.64
CA ALA A 177 4.33 12.24 5.84
C ALA A 177 3.04 11.97 6.63
N TRP A 178 2.88 10.78 7.21
CA TRP A 178 1.80 10.47 8.14
C TRP A 178 2.35 10.21 9.55
N LEU A 179 3.22 9.20 9.69
CA LEU A 179 3.72 8.76 11.00
C LEU A 179 5.19 9.10 11.24
N GLY A 180 5.84 9.86 10.35
CA GLY A 180 7.26 10.21 10.45
C GLY A 180 7.61 11.20 11.57
N TRP A 181 6.63 11.92 12.12
CA TRP A 181 6.86 12.74 13.32
C TRP A 181 7.14 11.86 14.55
N PRO A 182 8.13 12.21 15.39
CA PRO A 182 8.43 11.45 16.60
C PRO A 182 7.22 11.23 17.52
N SER A 183 6.32 12.22 17.65
CA SER A 183 5.08 12.09 18.43
C SER A 183 4.17 10.99 17.89
N ASN A 184 3.93 10.98 16.59
CA ASN A 184 3.07 9.99 15.95
C ASN A 184 3.69 8.60 16.04
N MET A 185 5.01 8.51 15.84
CA MET A 185 5.74 7.25 15.91
C MET A 185 5.75 6.66 17.33
N MET A 186 5.86 7.49 18.37
CA MET A 186 5.75 7.08 19.78
C MET A 186 4.39 6.50 20.15
N GLU A 187 3.33 6.90 19.46
CA GLU A 187 1.99 6.32 19.64
C GLU A 187 1.75 5.10 18.74
N ALA A 188 2.25 5.14 17.50
CA ALA A 188 2.10 4.06 16.53
C ALA A 188 2.80 2.78 16.99
N VAL A 189 4.07 2.83 17.37
CA VAL A 189 4.84 1.62 17.70
C VAL A 189 4.18 0.78 18.80
N PRO A 190 3.72 1.35 19.94
CA PRO A 190 2.94 0.61 20.93
C PRO A 190 1.65 -0.04 20.39
N LEU A 191 0.93 0.62 19.48
CA LEU A 191 -0.28 0.07 18.85
C LEU A 191 0.05 -1.16 18.00
N TYR A 192 1.11 -1.11 17.19
CA TYR A 192 1.56 -2.28 16.42
C TYR A 192 2.04 -3.41 17.34
N LEU A 193 2.77 -3.08 18.41
CA LEU A 193 3.18 -4.08 19.41
C LEU A 193 1.99 -4.73 20.12
N GLN A 194 0.89 -3.99 20.33
CA GLN A 194 -0.35 -4.55 20.88
C GLN A 194 -0.93 -5.62 19.95
N VAL A 195 -1.04 -5.33 18.65
CA VAL A 195 -1.49 -6.30 17.63
C VAL A 195 -0.59 -7.54 17.62
N LEU A 196 0.74 -7.33 17.57
CA LEU A 196 1.70 -8.43 17.55
C LEU A 196 1.65 -9.28 18.82
N LYS A 197 1.48 -8.68 20.00
CA LYS A 197 1.33 -9.42 21.27
C LYS A 197 0.00 -10.18 21.35
N GLY A 198 -1.05 -9.67 20.71
CA GLY A 198 -2.35 -10.34 20.63
C GLY A 198 -2.35 -11.55 19.70
N ALA A 199 -1.43 -11.60 18.74
CA ALA A 199 -1.35 -12.71 17.80
C ALA A 199 -0.77 -13.97 18.45
N ALA A 200 -1.28 -15.15 18.06
CA ALA A 200 -0.91 -16.42 18.68
C ALA A 200 0.61 -16.72 18.64
N ALA A 201 1.28 -16.40 17.53
CA ALA A 201 2.72 -16.56 17.37
C ALA A 201 3.52 -15.28 17.73
N GLY A 202 2.87 -14.29 18.35
CA GLY A 202 3.51 -13.03 18.69
C GLY A 202 4.04 -12.28 17.46
N ALA A 203 5.14 -11.56 17.65
CA ALA A 203 5.86 -10.90 16.55
C ALA A 203 6.44 -11.85 15.50
N ALA A 204 6.57 -13.17 15.80
CA ALA A 204 7.06 -14.14 14.82
C ALA A 204 6.02 -14.45 13.72
N ALA A 205 4.75 -14.05 13.92
CA ALA A 205 3.70 -14.16 12.90
C ALA A 205 3.92 -13.22 11.70
N VAL A 206 4.75 -12.19 11.85
CA VAL A 206 5.05 -11.20 10.80
C VAL A 206 6.54 -11.16 10.50
N ARG A 207 6.87 -10.81 9.25
CA ARG A 207 8.25 -10.55 8.83
C ARG A 207 8.65 -9.10 9.07
N GLY A 208 7.69 -8.19 8.99
CA GLY A 208 7.84 -6.80 9.36
C GLY A 208 6.73 -5.93 8.79
N PHE A 209 7.09 -4.83 8.14
CA PHE A 209 6.14 -3.78 7.76
C PHE A 209 6.27 -3.37 6.30
N VAL A 210 5.22 -2.79 5.74
CA VAL A 210 5.26 -2.14 4.42
C VAL A 210 4.90 -0.67 4.55
N THR A 211 5.61 0.17 3.81
CA THR A 211 5.33 1.61 3.76
C THR A 211 4.94 2.06 2.35
N ASN A 212 4.37 3.26 2.27
CA ASN A 212 4.05 3.97 1.03
C ASN A 212 2.98 3.31 0.15
N VAL A 213 2.25 2.31 0.66
CA VAL A 213 1.23 1.59 -0.12
C VAL A 213 0.26 2.57 -0.75
N SER A 214 0.15 2.56 -2.08
CA SER A 214 -0.68 3.49 -2.85
C SER A 214 -0.36 4.97 -2.65
N ASN A 215 0.81 5.35 -2.14
CA ASN A 215 1.20 6.76 -1.99
C ASN A 215 2.37 7.12 -2.93
N TYR A 216 2.86 8.34 -2.79
CA TYR A 216 3.75 9.01 -3.74
C TYR A 216 4.99 9.58 -3.07
N ILE A 217 5.25 9.26 -1.80
CA ILE A 217 6.44 9.76 -1.11
C ILE A 217 7.68 9.18 -1.78
N PRO A 218 8.65 10.03 -2.17
CA PRO A 218 9.88 9.56 -2.80
C PRO A 218 10.60 8.54 -1.93
N LEU A 219 11.24 7.58 -2.58
CA LEU A 219 12.08 6.60 -1.90
C LEU A 219 13.24 7.29 -1.16
N GLN A 220 13.83 8.30 -1.79
CA GLN A 220 14.86 9.17 -1.22
C GLN A 220 14.66 10.61 -1.70
N GLU A 221 14.89 11.58 -0.82
CA GLU A 221 15.06 12.99 -1.17
C GLU A 221 16.56 13.29 -1.34
N PRO A 222 17.10 13.33 -2.59
CA PRO A 222 18.54 13.38 -2.81
C PRO A 222 19.17 14.75 -2.54
N TYR A 223 18.36 15.81 -2.48
CA TYR A 223 18.82 17.19 -2.41
C TYR A 223 18.55 17.85 -1.07
N LEU A 224 17.86 17.14 -0.18
CA LEU A 224 17.44 17.64 1.13
C LEU A 224 17.80 16.64 2.22
N SER A 225 18.30 17.17 3.32
CA SER A 225 18.60 16.46 4.56
C SER A 225 17.80 17.08 5.69
N ALA A 226 17.61 16.34 6.80
CA ALA A 226 16.89 16.85 7.97
C ALA A 226 17.38 18.23 8.46
N ALA A 227 18.66 18.56 8.23
CA ALA A 227 19.26 19.84 8.57
C ALA A 227 18.74 21.02 7.72
N ASP A 228 18.25 20.75 6.50
CA ASP A 228 17.81 21.76 5.54
C ASP A 228 16.43 22.35 5.86
N THR A 229 15.64 21.74 6.77
CA THR A 229 14.34 22.26 7.24
C THR A 229 14.42 23.68 7.79
N THR A 230 15.48 24.00 8.52
CA THR A 230 15.66 25.33 9.13
C THR A 230 15.88 26.44 8.11
N THR A 231 16.36 26.10 6.91
CA THR A 231 16.69 27.02 5.81
C THR A 231 15.57 27.24 4.81
N LEU A 232 14.56 26.35 4.74
CA LEU A 232 13.55 26.35 3.67
C LEU A 232 12.21 27.03 4.01
N GLY A 233 12.03 27.52 5.24
CA GLY A 233 10.74 28.10 5.66
C GLY A 233 9.64 27.02 5.74
N ASP A 234 9.98 25.89 6.38
CA ASP A 234 9.32 24.59 6.34
C ASP A 234 7.80 24.57 6.60
N THR A 235 7.02 24.79 5.54
CA THR A 235 5.57 24.49 5.51
C THR A 235 5.29 23.10 4.93
N PHE A 236 6.12 22.61 4.01
CA PHE A 236 5.88 21.36 3.29
C PHE A 236 6.13 20.10 4.14
N TYR A 237 7.20 20.07 4.94
CA TYR A 237 7.47 18.96 5.87
C TYR A 237 6.87 19.20 7.24
N SER A 238 6.57 20.45 7.61
CA SER A 238 5.95 20.80 8.89
C SER A 238 6.69 20.18 10.09
N SER A 239 8.01 20.34 10.09
CA SER A 239 8.96 19.79 11.08
C SER A 239 9.01 18.26 11.17
N ASN A 240 8.50 17.55 10.16
CA ASN A 240 8.67 16.10 10.05
C ASN A 240 10.12 15.77 9.69
N PRO A 241 10.87 15.02 10.51
CA PRO A 241 12.26 14.67 10.19
C PRO A 241 12.39 13.60 9.09
N CYS A 242 11.30 12.92 8.72
CA CYS A 242 11.29 11.89 7.69
C CYS A 242 10.77 12.49 6.37
N PHE A 243 11.69 12.88 5.49
CA PHE A 243 11.38 13.52 4.20
C PHE A 243 11.04 12.52 3.10
N ASP A 244 11.49 11.28 3.29
CA ASP A 244 11.39 10.19 2.32
C ASP A 244 11.10 8.87 3.04
N GLU A 245 10.82 7.83 2.26
CA GLU A 245 10.51 6.51 2.83
C GLU A 245 11.74 5.84 3.45
N LEU A 246 12.96 6.10 2.95
CA LEU A 246 14.18 5.53 3.52
C LEU A 246 14.45 6.01 4.95
N SER A 247 14.35 7.32 5.18
CA SER A 247 14.49 7.92 6.51
C SER A 247 13.42 7.42 7.47
N TYR A 248 12.19 7.24 6.97
CA TYR A 248 11.07 6.71 7.74
C TYR A 248 11.27 5.26 8.16
N VAL A 249 11.61 4.34 7.25
CA VAL A 249 11.81 2.92 7.62
C VAL A 249 13.00 2.75 8.56
N LYS A 250 14.05 3.57 8.44
CA LYS A 250 15.17 3.57 9.39
C LYS A 250 14.75 4.03 10.78
N ALA A 251 13.93 5.08 10.86
CA ALA A 251 13.37 5.57 12.12
C ALA A 251 12.47 4.50 12.77
N LEU A 252 11.56 3.88 12.00
CA LEU A 252 10.73 2.78 12.47
C LEU A 252 11.56 1.59 12.96
N SER A 253 12.57 1.17 12.19
CA SER A 253 13.46 0.08 12.55
C SER A 253 14.16 0.34 13.89
N ALA A 254 14.64 1.56 14.11
CA ALA A 254 15.24 1.95 15.39
C ALA A 254 14.21 1.88 16.55
N GLN A 255 12.98 2.36 16.33
CA GLN A 255 11.94 2.33 17.36
C GLN A 255 11.49 0.90 17.70
N PHE A 256 11.26 0.04 16.70
CA PHE A 256 10.92 -1.36 16.94
C PHE A 256 12.08 -2.12 17.59
N SER A 257 13.32 -1.83 17.21
CA SER A 257 14.52 -2.38 17.86
C SER A 257 14.57 -1.99 19.35
N ALA A 258 14.36 -0.71 19.66
CA ALA A 258 14.30 -0.22 21.03
C ALA A 258 13.15 -0.86 21.84
N ALA A 259 12.06 -1.23 21.17
CA ALA A 259 10.94 -1.94 21.75
C ALA A 259 11.10 -3.48 21.81
N GLY A 260 12.28 -4.01 21.48
CA GLY A 260 12.61 -5.43 21.60
C GLY A 260 12.37 -6.27 20.34
N LEU A 261 12.12 -5.66 19.19
CA LEU A 261 11.95 -6.31 17.88
C LEU A 261 13.04 -5.85 16.89
N PRO A 262 14.31 -6.24 17.06
CA PRO A 262 15.43 -5.73 16.27
C PRO A 262 15.50 -6.27 14.82
N ASN A 263 14.75 -7.34 14.53
CA ASN A 263 14.83 -8.06 13.25
C ASN A 263 13.61 -7.81 12.35
N MET A 264 12.98 -6.64 12.47
CA MET A 264 11.86 -6.27 11.59
C MET A 264 12.40 -5.82 10.23
N HIS A 265 11.83 -6.41 9.17
CA HIS A 265 12.16 -6.10 7.78
C HIS A 265 11.11 -5.18 7.14
N PHE A 266 11.49 -4.51 6.06
CA PHE A 266 10.61 -3.54 5.42
C PHE A 266 10.40 -3.85 3.94
N LEU A 267 9.17 -3.64 3.49
CA LEU A 267 8.84 -3.38 2.09
C LEU A 267 8.53 -1.90 1.94
N THR A 268 8.74 -1.35 0.74
CA THR A 268 8.21 -0.04 0.36
C THR A 268 7.54 -0.16 -0.99
N ASP A 269 6.32 0.37 -1.11
CA ASP A 269 5.64 0.51 -2.39
C ASP A 269 6.32 1.62 -3.21
N THR A 270 6.92 1.23 -4.33
CA THR A 270 7.60 2.12 -5.27
C THR A 270 6.85 2.27 -6.59
N SER A 271 5.58 1.85 -6.63
CA SER A 271 4.76 1.87 -7.84
C SER A 271 4.64 3.24 -8.49
N ARG A 272 4.52 4.30 -7.68
CA ARG A 272 4.18 5.65 -8.15
C ARG A 272 4.98 6.77 -7.48
N ASN A 273 6.10 6.44 -6.86
CA ASN A 273 6.91 7.42 -6.13
C ASN A 273 8.21 7.83 -6.84
N GLY A 274 8.29 7.58 -8.15
CA GLY A 274 9.30 8.22 -8.97
C GLY A 274 8.94 9.69 -9.10
N TRP A 275 9.93 10.57 -8.98
CA TRP A 275 9.78 11.99 -9.25
C TRP A 275 10.92 12.44 -10.12
N ALA A 276 10.60 13.22 -11.15
CA ALA A 276 11.62 13.75 -12.05
C ALA A 276 12.70 14.49 -11.23
N PRO A 277 13.99 14.14 -11.37
CA PRO A 277 15.05 14.71 -10.56
C PRO A 277 15.34 16.14 -11.01
N ILE A 278 14.60 17.10 -10.46
CA ILE A 278 14.81 18.54 -10.69
C ILE A 278 15.69 19.07 -9.56
N HIS A 279 16.89 19.54 -9.91
CA HIS A 279 17.83 20.15 -8.95
C HIS A 279 17.69 21.67 -8.95
N ASP A 280 16.68 22.16 -8.21
CA ASP A 280 16.38 23.59 -8.02
C ASP A 280 16.42 24.03 -6.54
N GLY A 281 16.97 23.18 -5.66
CA GLY A 281 17.02 23.41 -4.22
C GLY A 281 15.67 23.20 -3.51
N LYS A 282 14.71 22.53 -4.14
CA LYS A 282 13.41 22.17 -3.59
C LYS A 282 13.24 20.64 -3.50
N PRO A 283 12.24 20.14 -2.74
CA PRO A 283 11.89 18.73 -2.72
C PRO A 283 11.66 18.16 -4.12
N ILE A 284 12.00 16.89 -4.35
CA ILE A 284 11.63 16.23 -5.61
C ILE A 284 10.13 15.89 -5.64
N ASP A 285 9.53 15.64 -4.48
CA ASP A 285 8.07 15.58 -4.33
C ASP A 285 7.46 16.96 -4.58
N ARG A 286 6.72 17.11 -5.67
CA ARG A 286 6.16 18.41 -6.12
C ARG A 286 4.71 18.62 -5.72
N ARG A 287 4.14 17.74 -4.89
CA ARG A 287 2.79 17.94 -4.38
C ARG A 287 2.68 19.28 -3.64
N PRO A 288 1.53 19.96 -3.70
CA PRO A 288 1.23 21.10 -2.83
C PRO A 288 1.23 20.70 -1.35
N LEU A 289 0.67 19.53 -1.04
CA LEU A 289 0.63 18.95 0.31
C LEU A 289 1.10 17.50 0.27
N ARG A 290 1.96 17.08 1.20
CA ARG A 290 2.38 15.67 1.31
C ARG A 290 1.24 14.72 1.66
N SER A 291 0.11 15.25 2.11
CA SER A 291 -1.14 14.50 2.32
C SER A 291 -1.92 14.26 1.02
N ASP A 292 -1.58 14.92 -0.09
CA ASP A 292 -2.26 14.69 -1.37
C ASP A 292 -2.01 13.25 -1.85
N TRP A 293 -3.05 12.42 -1.86
CA TRP A 293 -2.95 10.97 -2.13
C TRP A 293 -3.73 10.51 -3.38
N CYS A 294 -4.52 11.41 -3.97
CA CYS A 294 -5.45 11.08 -5.04
C CYS A 294 -4.89 11.41 -6.42
N ASN A 295 -4.66 10.39 -7.25
CA ASN A 295 -4.31 10.53 -8.66
C ASN A 295 -3.33 11.69 -8.91
N VAL A 296 -2.23 11.70 -8.15
CA VAL A 296 -1.33 12.85 -8.01
C VAL A 296 -0.71 13.21 -9.36
N LYS A 297 -0.74 14.50 -9.71
CA LYS A 297 -0.10 15.00 -10.94
C LYS A 297 1.41 14.90 -10.83
N ASP A 298 2.06 14.79 -11.99
CA ASP A 298 3.51 14.81 -12.15
C ASP A 298 4.32 13.73 -11.41
N ALA A 299 3.68 12.92 -10.56
CA ALA A 299 4.25 11.70 -10.04
C ALA A 299 4.57 10.71 -11.17
N GLY A 300 5.59 9.91 -10.95
CA GLY A 300 6.16 8.96 -11.89
C GLY A 300 6.22 7.55 -11.35
N LEU A 301 6.39 6.57 -12.24
CA LEU A 301 6.75 5.21 -11.82
C LEU A 301 8.10 5.24 -11.09
N GLY A 302 8.18 4.62 -9.92
CA GLY A 302 9.41 4.57 -9.12
C GLY A 302 10.31 3.41 -9.49
N GLU A 303 11.19 3.06 -8.54
CA GLU A 303 12.03 1.86 -8.63
C GLU A 303 11.21 0.61 -8.92
N ARG A 304 11.76 -0.28 -9.73
CA ARG A 304 11.03 -1.49 -10.16
C ARG A 304 11.06 -2.49 -9.02
N PRO A 305 10.09 -3.43 -8.95
CA PRO A 305 10.11 -4.47 -7.95
C PRO A 305 11.47 -5.17 -7.91
N GLN A 306 12.13 -5.10 -6.77
CA GLN A 306 13.49 -5.56 -6.59
C GLN A 306 13.64 -6.17 -5.20
N ALA A 307 14.07 -7.43 -5.13
CA ALA A 307 14.42 -8.07 -3.87
C ALA A 307 15.77 -7.56 -3.35
N SER A 308 15.87 -7.41 -2.04
CA SER A 308 17.09 -7.03 -1.30
C SER A 308 17.84 -5.85 -1.93
N PRO A 309 17.18 -4.69 -2.12
CA PRO A 309 17.82 -3.54 -2.73
C PRO A 309 19.05 -3.10 -1.90
N ALA A 310 20.13 -2.76 -2.58
CA ALA A 310 21.39 -2.38 -1.94
C ALA A 310 21.30 -1.08 -1.12
N LEU A 311 20.20 -0.34 -1.25
CA LEU A 311 19.98 0.95 -0.62
C LEU A 311 20.06 0.87 0.92
N TRP A 312 19.49 -0.18 1.51
CA TRP A 312 19.55 -0.42 2.94
C TRP A 312 19.21 -1.88 3.27
N SER A 313 20.01 -2.51 4.13
CA SER A 313 19.90 -3.95 4.43
C SER A 313 18.63 -4.34 5.19
N GLY A 314 17.88 -3.39 5.73
CA GLY A 314 16.58 -3.65 6.36
C GLY A 314 15.44 -3.82 5.36
N TYR A 315 15.65 -3.54 4.07
CA TYR A 315 14.67 -3.82 3.03
C TYR A 315 14.72 -5.27 2.58
N ASP A 316 13.56 -5.93 2.62
CA ASP A 316 13.38 -7.22 1.95
C ASP A 316 13.09 -7.02 0.45
N ALA A 317 12.30 -6.00 0.07
CA ALA A 317 12.11 -5.64 -1.34
C ALA A 317 11.51 -4.23 -1.54
N PHE A 318 11.76 -3.66 -2.73
CA PHE A 318 10.82 -2.71 -3.34
C PHE A 318 9.73 -3.50 -4.06
N VAL A 319 8.50 -3.05 -3.94
CA VAL A 319 7.32 -3.73 -4.50
C VAL A 319 6.42 -2.71 -5.18
N TRP A 320 5.65 -3.14 -6.18
CA TRP A 320 4.55 -2.35 -6.70
C TRP A 320 3.25 -2.89 -6.14
N VAL A 321 2.76 -2.24 -5.08
CA VAL A 321 1.55 -2.70 -4.38
C VAL A 321 0.33 -2.14 -5.10
N LYS A 322 0.25 -0.83 -5.26
CA LYS A 322 -0.74 -0.22 -6.15
C LYS A 322 -0.36 -0.52 -7.61
N PRO A 323 -1.21 -1.20 -8.40
CA PRO A 323 -0.93 -1.43 -9.81
C PRO A 323 -0.90 -0.08 -10.55
N PRO A 324 0.22 0.31 -11.19
CA PRO A 324 0.23 1.57 -11.91
C PRO A 324 -0.79 1.58 -13.05
N GLY A 325 -1.55 2.67 -13.12
CA GLY A 325 -2.64 2.83 -14.07
C GLY A 325 -4.02 2.50 -13.50
N GLU A 326 -4.14 1.99 -12.28
CA GLU A 326 -5.42 1.97 -11.57
C GLU A 326 -5.67 3.28 -10.83
N SER A 327 -6.87 3.85 -11.00
CA SER A 327 -7.29 5.08 -10.32
C SER A 327 -7.34 4.93 -8.80
N ASP A 328 -7.10 6.03 -8.09
CA ASP A 328 -7.32 6.14 -6.63
C ASP A 328 -8.79 6.44 -6.28
N GLY A 329 -9.55 6.97 -7.23
CA GLY A 329 -10.91 7.42 -7.00
C GLY A 329 -11.39 8.36 -8.11
N PRO A 330 -12.71 8.57 -8.24
CA PRO A 330 -13.28 9.36 -9.31
C PRO A 330 -13.07 10.85 -9.08
N SER A 331 -12.59 11.57 -10.11
CA SER A 331 -12.40 13.03 -10.07
C SER A 331 -13.10 13.72 -11.23
N LEU A 332 -13.68 14.90 -10.98
CA LEU A 332 -14.25 15.78 -12.02
C LEU A 332 -13.35 17.00 -12.24
N ALA A 333 -13.60 17.76 -13.31
CA ALA A 333 -12.94 19.04 -13.58
C ALA A 333 -13.06 20.03 -12.40
N GLY A 334 -12.05 20.02 -11.51
CA GLY A 334 -11.94 20.91 -10.34
C GLY A 334 -11.60 20.24 -8.99
N SER A 335 -11.62 18.90 -8.91
CA SER A 335 -11.17 17.96 -7.82
C SER A 335 -12.15 16.76 -7.78
N SER A 336 -11.84 15.54 -7.30
CA SER A 336 -11.52 15.09 -5.92
C SER A 336 -11.16 13.58 -5.91
N CYS A 337 -10.65 12.99 -4.82
CA CYS A 337 -10.93 11.56 -4.46
C CYS A 337 -11.70 11.42 -3.14
N ASP A 338 -12.08 12.54 -2.54
CA ASP A 338 -12.98 12.62 -1.41
C ASP A 338 -13.55 14.04 -1.42
N PRO A 339 -14.86 14.25 -1.63
CA PRO A 339 -15.44 15.59 -1.67
C PRO A 339 -15.32 16.35 -0.34
N ALA A 340 -15.23 15.63 0.79
CA ALA A 340 -15.06 16.24 2.11
C ALA A 340 -13.63 16.78 2.31
N ASN A 341 -12.66 16.22 1.59
CA ASN A 341 -11.24 16.58 1.66
C ASN A 341 -10.66 16.68 0.24
N ALA A 342 -11.13 17.66 -0.52
CA ALA A 342 -10.66 17.88 -1.90
C ALA A 342 -9.13 18.02 -1.93
N GLN A 343 -8.48 17.14 -2.70
CA GLN A 343 -7.03 17.09 -2.83
C GLN A 343 -6.57 18.11 -3.88
N LEU A 344 -5.51 18.85 -3.59
CA LEU A 344 -5.09 19.98 -4.43
C LEU A 344 -4.43 19.53 -5.75
N ASP A 345 -3.89 18.31 -5.76
CA ASP A 345 -3.07 17.80 -6.85
C ASP A 345 -3.66 16.63 -7.63
N THR A 346 -4.99 16.60 -7.73
CA THR A 346 -5.70 15.51 -8.41
C THR A 346 -5.71 15.68 -9.93
N MET A 347 -5.31 14.65 -10.68
CA MET A 347 -5.59 14.58 -12.12
C MET A 347 -7.10 14.53 -12.37
N ALA A 348 -7.59 15.34 -13.30
CA ALA A 348 -9.01 15.41 -13.65
C ALA A 348 -9.47 14.17 -14.46
N GLU A 349 -10.79 13.95 -14.48
CA GLU A 349 -11.46 12.90 -15.25
C GLU A 349 -10.96 11.48 -14.90
N ALA A 350 -10.57 11.27 -13.64
CA ALA A 350 -10.19 9.96 -13.16
C ALA A 350 -11.44 9.08 -12.97
N PRO A 351 -11.39 7.79 -13.34
CA PRO A 351 -12.50 6.87 -13.14
C PRO A 351 -12.57 6.39 -11.68
N ALA A 352 -13.53 5.54 -11.36
CA ALA A 352 -13.67 4.93 -10.04
C ALA A 352 -12.36 4.25 -9.56
N ALA A 353 -12.17 4.16 -8.24
CA ALA A 353 -11.01 3.50 -7.65
C ALA A 353 -10.84 2.06 -8.20
N GLY A 354 -9.61 1.69 -8.56
CA GLY A 354 -9.29 0.39 -9.15
C GLY A 354 -9.66 0.26 -10.64
N ALA A 355 -10.34 1.23 -11.24
CA ALA A 355 -10.58 1.23 -12.68
C ALA A 355 -9.35 1.74 -13.44
N TRP A 356 -9.21 1.30 -14.70
CA TRP A 356 -8.09 1.67 -15.56
C TRP A 356 -8.12 3.15 -15.94
N PHE A 357 -7.05 3.87 -15.63
CA PHE A 357 -6.87 5.30 -15.87
C PHE A 357 -5.69 5.55 -16.82
N THR A 358 -6.01 5.51 -18.11
CA THR A 358 -5.04 5.67 -19.21
C THR A 358 -4.21 6.94 -19.10
N ALA A 359 -4.84 8.08 -18.80
CA ALA A 359 -4.13 9.36 -18.69
C ALA A 359 -3.14 9.36 -17.51
N GLY A 360 -3.57 8.86 -16.35
CA GLY A 360 -2.71 8.70 -15.18
C GLY A 360 -1.49 7.82 -15.46
N LEU A 361 -1.70 6.68 -16.13
CA LEU A 361 -0.58 5.80 -16.50
C LEU A 361 0.41 6.47 -17.45
N SER A 362 -0.09 7.12 -18.50
CA SER A 362 0.76 7.81 -19.47
C SER A 362 1.59 8.91 -18.82
N SER A 363 0.99 9.68 -17.89
CA SER A 363 1.69 10.69 -17.10
C SER A 363 2.80 10.06 -16.24
N MET A 364 2.47 9.03 -15.45
CA MET A 364 3.45 8.36 -14.59
C MET A 364 4.60 7.73 -15.37
N ALA A 365 4.33 7.18 -16.55
CA ALA A 365 5.35 6.60 -17.40
C ALA A 365 6.32 7.65 -17.96
N GLN A 366 5.82 8.84 -18.31
CA GLN A 366 6.66 9.95 -18.79
C GLN A 366 7.59 10.48 -17.67
N ASN A 367 7.10 10.47 -16.44
CA ASN A 367 7.83 10.97 -15.27
C ASN A 367 8.59 9.87 -14.50
N ALA A 368 8.65 8.65 -15.06
CA ALA A 368 9.25 7.51 -14.39
C ALA A 368 10.72 7.77 -13.99
N THR A 369 11.04 7.51 -12.73
CA THR A 369 12.38 7.67 -12.18
C THR A 369 12.71 6.45 -11.31
N PRO A 370 13.62 5.55 -11.75
CA PRO A 370 14.41 5.62 -12.99
C PRO A 370 13.55 5.55 -14.27
N ALA A 371 14.06 6.09 -15.39
CA ALA A 371 13.37 6.02 -16.68
C ALA A 371 13.08 4.56 -17.09
N LEU A 372 12.01 4.35 -17.87
CA LEU A 372 11.49 3.04 -18.26
C LEU A 372 12.37 2.26 -19.23
#